data_AF-A0A2E2QG99-F1
#
_entry.id   AF-A0A2E2QG99-F1
#
_cell.length_a   1.000
_cell.length_b   1.000
_cell.length_c   1.000
_cell.angle_alpha   90.00
_cell.angle_beta   90.00
_cell.angle_gamma   90.00
#
_symmetry.space_group_name_H-M   'P 1'
#
loop_
_entity.id
_entity.type
_entity.pdbx_description
1 polymer ?
#
loop_
_entity_poly.entity_id
_entity_poly.type
_entity_poly.pdbx_seq_one_letter_code
_entity_poly.pdbx_strand_id
1 'polypeptide(L)'
;MVETDQSTEDEMPVPPDLTSLFQKHTQQIAAACQKANEAFAVFKTRDQDVATLTTSLNSEVNEVFMMAAAAKTPQLAVATIPPVLALANTTFAEVPVTEQKAVSEIQQKFSPFAK
;
A
#
# COMPACT_ATOMS: atom_id res chain seq x y z
N MET A 1 -71.53 36.90 -24.70
CA MET A 1 -71.29 36.53 -23.30
C MET A 1 -71.12 35.02 -23.29
N VAL A 2 -70.03 34.54 -22.69
CA VAL A 2 -69.70 33.11 -22.45
C VAL A 2 -69.19 32.36 -23.70
N GLU A 3 -68.03 31.71 -23.77
CA GLU A 3 -66.84 31.55 -22.93
C GLU A 3 -65.70 31.02 -23.84
N THR A 4 -64.51 31.60 -23.73
CA THR A 4 -63.18 31.00 -23.95
C THR A 4 -63.08 29.68 -23.17
N ASP A 5 -62.34 28.62 -23.53
CA ASP A 5 -61.04 28.53 -24.18
C ASP A 5 -60.84 27.09 -24.69
N GLN A 6 -60.14 26.94 -25.82
CA GLN A 6 -59.72 25.64 -26.32
C GLN A 6 -58.53 25.12 -25.51
N SER A 7 -58.72 23.92 -24.95
CA SER A 7 -57.73 22.84 -24.80
C SER A 7 -56.26 23.15 -25.11
N THR A 8 -55.47 23.33 -24.06
CA THR A 8 -54.09 22.82 -23.99
C THR A 8 -53.88 22.27 -22.58
N GLU A 9 -54.16 20.98 -22.40
CA GLU A 9 -53.49 20.20 -21.36
C GLU A 9 -52.00 20.29 -21.68
N ASP A 10 -51.30 21.16 -20.96
CA ASP A 10 -49.85 21.25 -20.94
C ASP A 10 -49.36 19.97 -20.24
N GLU A 11 -49.39 18.83 -20.96
CA GLU A 11 -48.84 17.57 -20.50
C GLU A 11 -47.35 17.78 -20.29
N MET A 12 -46.99 18.19 -19.07
CA MET A 12 -45.60 18.22 -18.64
C MET A 12 -44.98 16.86 -18.96
N PRO A 13 -43.89 16.80 -19.74
CA PRO A 13 -43.29 15.53 -20.10
C PRO A 13 -42.91 14.78 -18.82
N VAL A 14 -43.32 13.51 -18.73
CA VAL A 14 -43.01 12.65 -17.60
C VAL A 14 -41.48 12.66 -17.41
N PRO A 15 -40.98 12.99 -16.20
CA PRO A 15 -39.54 13.05 -15.99
C PRO A 15 -38.90 11.70 -16.31
N PRO A 16 -37.69 11.70 -16.91
CA PRO A 16 -37.00 10.47 -17.25
C PRO A 16 -36.73 9.64 -15.99
N ASP A 17 -36.95 8.32 -16.07
CA ASP A 17 -36.63 7.41 -14.98
C ASP A 17 -35.11 7.30 -14.79
N LEU A 18 -34.62 7.81 -13.67
CA LEU A 18 -33.21 7.79 -13.30
C LEU A 18 -32.80 6.52 -12.55
N THR A 19 -33.72 5.57 -12.33
CA THR A 19 -33.45 4.34 -11.56
C THR A 19 -32.27 3.55 -12.15
N SER A 20 -32.21 3.42 -13.47
CA SER A 20 -31.11 2.74 -14.17
C SER A 20 -29.76 3.46 -13.97
N LEU A 21 -29.77 4.79 -14.03
CA LEU A 21 -28.59 5.62 -13.79
C LEU A 21 -28.11 5.48 -12.34
N PHE A 22 -29.03 5.54 -11.38
CA PHE A 22 -28.73 5.37 -9.95
C PHE A 22 -28.16 3.98 -9.65
N GLN A 23 -28.76 2.91 -10.20
CA GLN A 23 -28.26 1.54 -10.04
C GLN A 23 -26.85 1.39 -10.62
N LYS A 24 -26.61 1.93 -11.81
CA LYS A 24 -25.29 1.90 -12.45
C LYS A 24 -24.24 2.62 -11.60
N HIS A 25 -24.52 3.82 -11.10
CA HIS A 25 -23.57 4.55 -10.25
C HIS A 25 -23.33 3.86 -8.92
N THR A 26 -24.37 3.28 -8.32
CA THR A 26 -24.23 2.51 -7.07
C THR A 26 -23.29 1.32 -7.26
N GLN A 27 -23.42 0.58 -8.35
CA GLN A 27 -22.52 -0.54 -8.69
C GLN A 27 -21.08 -0.05 -8.94
N GLN A 28 -20.91 1.07 -9.63
CA GLN A 28 -19.60 1.66 -9.87
C GLN A 28 -18.91 2.10 -8.58
N ILE A 29 -19.65 2.72 -7.65
CA ILE A 29 -19.15 3.11 -6.34
C ILE A 29 -18.73 1.87 -5.54
N ALA A 30 -19.58 0.84 -5.49
CA ALA A 30 -19.27 -0.40 -4.78
C ALA A 30 -17.99 -1.05 -5.33
N ALA A 31 -17.85 -1.12 -6.66
CA ALA A 31 -16.65 -1.65 -7.32
C ALA A 31 -15.41 -0.78 -7.03
N ALA A 32 -15.55 0.54 -6.99
CA ALA A 32 -14.45 1.45 -6.65
C ALA A 32 -14.02 1.29 -5.19
N CYS A 33 -14.98 1.17 -4.25
CA CYS A 33 -14.70 0.90 -2.84
C CYS A 33 -13.95 -0.42 -2.65
N GLN A 34 -14.36 -1.48 -3.35
CA GLN A 34 -13.67 -2.76 -3.30
C GLN A 34 -12.22 -2.64 -3.80
N LYS A 35 -12.02 -2.00 -4.97
CA LYS A 35 -10.67 -1.78 -5.53
C LYS A 35 -9.80 -0.93 -4.60
N ALA A 36 -10.37 0.08 -3.96
CA ALA A 36 -9.65 0.91 -2.99
C ALA A 36 -9.18 0.07 -1.80
N ASN A 37 -10.06 -0.76 -1.23
CA ASN A 37 -9.70 -1.66 -0.13
C ASN A 37 -8.56 -2.62 -0.53
N GLU A 38 -8.63 -3.19 -1.73
CA GLU A 38 -7.57 -4.06 -2.26
C GLU A 38 -6.25 -3.32 -2.47
N ALA A 39 -6.31 -2.05 -2.90
CA ALA A 39 -5.12 -1.22 -3.04
C ALA A 39 -4.51 -0.87 -1.68
N PHE A 40 -5.31 -0.51 -0.68
CA PHE A 40 -4.82 -0.21 0.67
C PHE A 40 -4.25 -1.44 1.39
N ALA A 41 -4.67 -2.65 1.03
CA ALA A 41 -4.11 -3.88 1.58
C ALA A 41 -2.59 -4.01 1.33
N VAL A 42 -2.04 -3.36 0.29
CA VAL A 42 -0.59 -3.36 0.01
C VAL A 42 0.23 -2.75 1.14
N PHE A 43 -0.32 -1.77 1.86
CA PHE A 43 0.39 -1.14 2.98
C PHE A 43 0.52 -2.09 4.17
N LYS A 44 -0.47 -2.96 4.37
CA LYS A 44 -0.37 -4.03 5.38
C LYS A 44 0.78 -4.98 5.07
N THR A 45 0.93 -5.37 3.80
CA THR A 45 2.05 -6.22 3.36
C THR A 45 3.39 -5.51 3.52
N ARG A 46 3.48 -4.24 3.11
CA ARG A 46 4.68 -3.41 3.34
C ARG A 46 5.05 -3.35 4.82
N ASP A 47 4.08 -3.07 5.68
CA ASP A 47 4.36 -2.92 7.12
C ASP A 47 4.84 -4.24 7.74
N GLN A 48 4.35 -5.39 7.25
CA GLN A 48 4.87 -6.70 7.62
C GLN A 48 6.31 -6.91 7.14
N ASP A 49 6.62 -6.59 5.88
CA ASP A 49 7.97 -6.72 5.34
C ASP A 49 8.97 -5.83 6.10
N VAL A 50 8.59 -4.58 6.40
CA VAL A 50 9.41 -3.66 7.20
C VAL A 50 9.61 -4.16 8.63
N ALA A 51 8.56 -4.74 9.25
CA ALA A 51 8.67 -5.33 10.57
C ALA A 51 9.66 -6.50 10.58
N THR A 52 9.58 -7.40 9.60
CA THR A 52 10.54 -8.51 9.44
C THR A 52 11.97 -8.00 9.27
N LEU A 53 12.19 -7.02 8.37
CA LEU A 53 13.51 -6.42 8.16
C LEU A 53 14.05 -5.78 9.45
N THR A 54 13.20 -5.09 10.20
CA THR A 54 13.57 -4.48 11.49
C THR A 54 14.00 -5.54 12.51
N THR A 55 13.29 -6.66 12.58
CA THR A 55 13.67 -7.79 13.43
C THR A 55 15.01 -8.39 13.02
N SER A 56 15.25 -8.60 11.73
CA SER A 56 16.53 -9.11 11.21
C SER A 56 17.69 -8.17 11.55
N LEU A 57 17.54 -6.87 11.31
CA LEU A 57 18.55 -5.86 11.66
C LEU A 57 18.82 -5.82 13.17
N ASN A 58 17.79 -5.95 14.00
CA ASN A 58 17.98 -5.97 15.45
C ASN A 58 18.74 -7.23 15.91
N SER A 59 18.43 -8.39 15.32
CA SER A 59 19.14 -9.64 15.58
C SER A 59 20.61 -9.53 15.21
N GLU A 60 20.92 -8.97 14.04
CA GLU A 60 22.30 -8.74 13.62
C GLU A 60 23.04 -7.80 14.59
N VAL A 61 22.44 -6.68 14.96
CA VAL A 61 23.07 -5.73 15.89
C VAL A 61 23.43 -6.42 17.21
N ASN A 62 22.54 -7.29 17.71
CA ASN A 62 22.82 -8.09 18.91
C ASN A 62 23.97 -9.08 18.69
N GLU A 63 24.05 -9.76 17.54
CA GLU A 63 25.15 -10.65 17.21
C GLU A 63 26.49 -9.90 17.11
N VAL A 64 26.51 -8.72 16.49
CA VAL A 64 27.70 -7.86 16.41
C VAL A 64 28.15 -7.45 17.80
N PHE A 65 27.23 -7.05 18.68
CA PHE A 65 27.56 -6.72 20.07
C PHE A 65 28.09 -7.94 20.84
N MET A 66 27.55 -9.13 20.61
CA MET A 66 28.07 -10.37 21.21
C MET A 66 29.49 -10.68 20.74
N MET A 67 29.78 -10.56 19.44
CA MET A 67 31.12 -10.77 18.89
C MET A 67 32.11 -9.75 19.47
N ALA A 68 31.72 -8.48 19.54
CA ALA A 68 32.54 -7.42 20.13
C ALA A 68 32.81 -7.66 21.63
N ALA A 69 31.80 -8.09 22.39
CA ALA A 69 31.96 -8.41 23.82
C ALA A 69 32.87 -9.63 24.06
N ALA A 70 32.88 -10.59 23.13
CA ALA A 70 33.77 -11.75 23.17
C ALA A 70 35.23 -11.41 22.81
N ALA A 71 35.46 -10.31 22.09
CA ALA A 71 36.79 -9.85 21.71
C ALA A 71 37.52 -9.17 22.88
N LYS A 72 38.10 -9.99 23.77
CA LYS A 72 38.81 -9.52 24.97
C LYS A 72 40.23 -9.00 24.71
N THR A 73 40.72 -9.10 23.47
CA THR A 73 42.06 -8.64 23.08
C THR A 73 42.02 -7.95 21.72
N PRO A 74 42.98 -7.05 21.41
CA PRO A 74 43.05 -6.38 20.11
C PRO A 74 43.13 -7.34 18.92
N GLN A 75 43.87 -8.45 19.07
CA GLN A 75 43.98 -9.47 18.01
C GLN A 75 42.64 -10.17 17.74
N LEU A 76 41.87 -10.46 18.80
CA LEU A 76 40.53 -11.03 18.66
C LEU A 76 39.54 -10.01 18.07
N ALA A 77 39.66 -8.72 18.42
CA ALA A 77 38.83 -7.67 17.85
C ALA A 77 39.05 -7.49 16.33
N VAL A 78 40.30 -7.61 15.86
CA VAL A 78 40.58 -7.61 14.41
C VAL A 78 40.01 -8.86 13.73
N ALA A 79 40.05 -10.01 14.40
CA ALA A 79 39.47 -11.25 13.88
C ALA A 79 37.93 -11.24 13.81
N THR A 80 37.24 -10.39 14.59
CA THR A 80 35.78 -10.22 14.49
C THR A 80 35.35 -9.26 13.37
N ILE A 81 36.27 -8.52 12.74
CA ILE A 81 35.92 -7.58 11.66
C ILE A 81 35.32 -8.32 10.44
N PRO A 82 35.93 -9.39 9.89
CA PRO A 82 35.36 -10.11 8.75
C PRO A 82 33.94 -10.65 8.98
N PRO A 83 33.62 -11.36 10.10
CA PRO A 83 32.27 -11.85 10.32
C PRO A 83 31.25 -10.73 10.56
N VAL A 84 31.61 -9.65 11.25
CA VAL A 84 30.74 -8.47 11.43
C VAL A 84 30.42 -7.81 10.08
N LEU A 85 31.42 -7.65 9.21
CA LEU A 85 31.21 -7.12 7.86
C LEU A 85 30.36 -8.06 6.98
N ALA A 86 30.52 -9.37 7.13
CA ALA A 86 29.70 -10.35 6.40
C ALA A 86 28.23 -10.32 6.83
N LEU A 87 27.96 -10.20 8.14
CA LEU A 87 26.63 -9.98 8.69
C LEU A 87 26.00 -8.70 8.13
N ALA A 88 26.73 -7.58 8.20
CA ALA A 88 26.27 -6.30 7.68
C ALA A 88 25.93 -6.37 6.19
N ASN A 89 26.82 -6.94 5.39
CA ASN A 89 26.57 -7.05 3.95
C ASN A 89 25.35 -7.91 3.62
N THR A 90 25.01 -8.90 4.45
CA THR A 90 23.87 -9.78 4.19
C THR A 90 22.55 -9.06 4.51
N THR A 91 22.40 -8.47 5.70
CA THR A 91 21.13 -7.86 6.09
C THR A 91 20.92 -6.49 5.47
N PHE A 92 21.97 -5.67 5.33
CA PHE A 92 21.84 -4.37 4.66
C PHE A 92 21.52 -4.50 3.16
N ALA A 93 21.85 -5.64 2.53
CA ALA A 93 21.44 -5.90 1.15
C ALA A 93 19.92 -6.08 1.00
N GLU A 94 19.20 -6.46 2.06
CA GLU A 94 17.75 -6.62 2.03
C GLU A 94 17.00 -5.29 2.09
N VAL A 95 17.63 -4.22 2.61
CA VAL A 95 17.03 -2.89 2.75
C VAL A 95 16.57 -2.31 1.41
N PRO A 96 17.45 -2.13 0.39
CA PRO A 96 17.03 -1.57 -0.90
C PRO A 96 16.03 -2.47 -1.63
N VAL A 97 16.13 -3.79 -1.47
CA VAL A 97 15.22 -4.76 -2.11
C VAL A 97 13.81 -4.63 -1.53
N THR A 98 13.69 -4.52 -0.21
CA THR A 98 12.42 -4.36 0.49
C THR A 98 11.76 -3.04 0.13
N GLU A 99 12.54 -1.96 0.08
CA GLU A 99 12.05 -0.64 -0.34
C GLU A 99 11.58 -0.65 -1.81
N GLN A 100 12.38 -1.21 -2.72
CA GLN A 100 12.02 -1.27 -4.14
C GLN A 100 10.76 -2.11 -4.37
N LYS A 101 10.62 -3.24 -3.68
CA LYS A 101 9.40 -4.07 -3.72
C LYS A 101 8.19 -3.27 -3.26
N ALA A 102 8.27 -2.62 -2.10
CA ALA A 102 7.18 -1.83 -1.54
C ALA A 102 6.73 -0.71 -2.49
N VAL A 103 7.68 0.04 -3.05
CA VAL A 103 7.40 1.13 -4.01
C VAL A 103 6.72 0.57 -5.26
N SER A 104 7.24 -0.53 -5.82
CA SER A 104 6.69 -1.15 -7.03
C SER A 104 5.26 -1.65 -6.80
N GLU A 105 5.01 -2.34 -5.68
CA GLU A 105 3.68 -2.88 -5.36
C GLU A 105 2.65 -1.76 -5.12
N ILE A 106 3.04 -0.69 -4.40
CA ILE A 106 2.20 0.49 -4.22
C ILE A 106 1.87 1.13 -5.57
N GLN A 107 2.87 1.41 -6.40
CA GLN A 107 2.66 2.02 -7.72
C GLN A 107 1.73 1.17 -8.59
N GLN A 108 1.93 -0.15 -8.60
CA GLN A 108 1.09 -1.06 -9.38
C GLN A 108 -0.37 -1.03 -8.89
N LYS A 109 -0.59 -1.10 -7.57
CA LYS A 109 -1.94 -1.14 -6.97
C LYS A 109 -2.67 0.19 -7.06
N PHE A 110 -1.95 1.32 -7.04
CA PHE A 110 -2.53 2.66 -7.16
C PHE A 110 -2.63 3.17 -8.59
N SER A 111 -1.98 2.51 -9.57
CA SER A 111 -2.07 2.88 -11.00
C SER A 111 -3.48 3.11 -11.54
N PRO A 112 -4.54 2.36 -11.14
CA PRO A 112 -5.90 2.60 -11.64
C PRO A 112 -6.54 3.89 -11.11
N PHE A 113 -5.97 4.49 -10.06
CA PHE A 113 -6.46 5.72 -9.42
C PHE A 113 -5.66 6.97 -9.82
N ALA A 114 -4.55 6.81 -10.54
CA ALA A 114 -3.76 7.91 -11.05
C ALA A 114 -4.46 8.55 -12.27
N LYS A 115 -5.45 9.39 -12.00
CA LYS A 115 -6.03 10.34 -12.96
C LYS A 115 -6.22 11.69 -12.30
#